data_AF-A0A497H5M8-F1
#
_entry.id   AF-A0A497H5M8-F1
#
_cell.length_a   1.000
_cell.length_b   1.000
_cell.length_c   1.000
_cell.angle_alpha   90.00
_cell.angle_beta   90.00
_cell.angle_gamma   90.00
#
_symmetry.space_group_name_H-M   'P 1'
#
loop_
_entity.id
_entity.type
_entity.pdbx_description
1 polymer ?
#
loop_
_entity_poly.entity_id
_entity_poly.type
_entity_poly.pdbx_seq_one_letter_code
_entity_poly.pdbx_strand_id
1 'polypeptide(L)'
;MILIANDYYALVKGNGAELKTLCQSIPFKKVAAHDIAKLLRTIARLEGIGGDLTVIDIIAGMCDGDVRSAINDLQSISHEKRLDKTMLSRIGYRDRVQEIFSGVRSILKARNMRIAIKEARQLDESPETLILWIDENVPLEYQNSDDRKRAYEFLSRASVFLGRTWRRQYYGLWRYAHELMTGGVAVAKMHEYRGFTQYNFPRWLRKMSASKYQRYMQMQIAQKMGSHMHCSGKKAFAMLPWMKKLFKNEDFAARMAASMELSENELSLLVDERAKDIYREGMELKKRDKQSVLFDFK
;
A
#
# COMPACT_ATOMS: atom_id res chain seq x y z
N MET A 1 23.12 -8.17 -23.70
CA MET A 1 21.82 -8.34 -23.02
C MET A 1 21.56 -7.09 -22.19
N ILE A 2 20.36 -6.49 -22.27
CA ILE A 2 20.01 -5.26 -21.54
C ILE A 2 18.83 -5.58 -20.61
N LEU A 3 18.96 -5.24 -19.33
CA LEU A 3 17.94 -5.42 -18.31
C LEU A 3 17.43 -4.05 -17.86
N ILE A 4 16.12 -3.88 -17.78
CA ILE A 4 15.48 -2.63 -17.32
C ILE A 4 14.62 -2.96 -16.10
N ALA A 5 14.80 -2.20 -15.01
CA ALA A 5 14.04 -2.38 -13.78
C ALA A 5 13.71 -1.03 -13.14
N ASN A 6 12.48 -0.88 -12.65
CA ASN A 6 12.05 0.31 -11.91
C ASN A 6 12.57 0.33 -10.47
N ASP A 7 12.79 -0.84 -9.87
CA ASP A 7 13.35 -0.98 -8.53
C ASP A 7 14.59 -1.88 -8.60
N TYR A 8 15.76 -1.23 -8.60
CA TYR A 8 17.05 -1.89 -8.60
C TYR A 8 17.26 -2.75 -7.34
N TYR A 9 16.75 -2.31 -6.20
CA TYR A 9 16.92 -3.04 -4.95
C TYR A 9 16.09 -4.31 -4.93
N ALA A 10 14.86 -4.27 -5.43
CA ALA A 10 14.03 -5.46 -5.58
C ALA A 10 14.66 -6.50 -6.53
N LEU A 11 15.31 -6.04 -7.62
CA LEU A 11 15.97 -6.92 -8.59
C LEU A 11 17.22 -7.61 -8.00
N VAL A 12 18.02 -6.88 -7.22
CA VAL A 12 19.31 -7.35 -6.72
C VAL A 12 19.20 -8.07 -5.38
N LYS A 13 18.04 -8.02 -4.71
CA LYS A 13 17.80 -8.72 -3.44
C LYS A 13 17.57 -10.22 -3.65
N GLY A 14 18.18 -11.06 -2.82
CA GLY A 14 18.02 -12.52 -2.84
C GLY A 14 18.78 -13.16 -4.00
N ASN A 15 18.08 -13.94 -4.83
CA ASN A 15 18.67 -14.71 -5.94
C ASN A 15 19.28 -13.84 -7.06
N GLY A 16 19.01 -12.53 -7.07
CA GLY A 16 19.54 -11.58 -8.06
C GLY A 16 20.89 -10.93 -7.67
N ALA A 17 21.51 -11.34 -6.56
CA ALA A 17 22.76 -10.74 -6.08
C ALA A 17 23.91 -10.85 -7.10
N GLU A 18 23.97 -11.93 -7.86
CA GLU A 18 24.99 -12.16 -8.91
C GLU A 18 24.89 -11.16 -10.06
N LEU A 19 23.70 -10.59 -10.31
CA LEU A 19 23.51 -9.55 -11.33
C LEU A 19 24.29 -8.27 -11.00
N LYS A 20 24.62 -8.05 -9.72
CA LYS A 20 25.38 -6.87 -9.30
C LYS A 20 26.83 -6.92 -9.77
N THR A 21 27.41 -8.12 -9.85
CA THR A 21 28.79 -8.36 -10.33
C THR A 21 28.83 -8.55 -11.84
N LEU A 22 27.79 -9.13 -12.44
CA LEU A 22 27.75 -9.45 -13.86
C LEU A 22 27.27 -8.29 -14.74
N CYS A 23 26.58 -7.28 -14.19
CA CYS A 23 26.00 -6.19 -14.96
C CYS A 23 26.52 -4.81 -14.50
N GLN A 24 26.77 -3.93 -15.46
CA GLN A 24 27.02 -2.51 -15.20
C GLN A 24 25.71 -1.79 -14.91
N SER A 25 25.58 -1.20 -13.72
CA SER A 25 24.39 -0.42 -13.34
C SER A 25 24.47 1.01 -13.88
N ILE A 26 23.44 1.43 -14.61
CA ILE A 26 23.26 2.81 -15.09
C ILE A 26 21.98 3.37 -14.46
N PRO A 27 22.09 4.27 -13.47
CA PRO A 27 20.92 4.82 -12.80
C PRO A 27 20.26 5.91 -13.64
N PHE A 28 18.97 5.74 -13.93
CA PHE A 28 18.14 6.77 -14.58
C PHE A 28 17.56 7.70 -13.51
N LYS A 29 17.94 8.97 -13.56
CA LYS A 29 17.40 10.01 -12.67
C LYS A 29 16.12 10.59 -13.25
N LYS A 30 15.26 11.14 -12.39
CA LYS A 30 14.13 11.96 -12.81
C LYS A 30 14.60 13.11 -13.70
N VAL A 31 13.87 13.35 -14.79
CA VAL A 31 14.17 14.46 -15.70
C VAL A 31 13.68 15.76 -15.06
N ALA A 32 14.49 16.82 -15.15
CA ALA A 32 14.11 18.11 -14.58
C ALA A 32 12.94 18.73 -15.36
N ALA A 33 12.05 19.43 -14.66
CA ALA A 33 10.86 20.04 -15.28
C ALA A 33 11.19 20.96 -16.47
N HIS A 34 12.30 21.69 -16.42
CA HIS A 34 12.73 22.58 -17.51
C HIS A 34 13.06 21.82 -18.81
N ASP A 35 13.67 20.63 -18.71
CA ASP A 35 14.00 19.79 -19.86
C ASP A 35 12.73 19.18 -20.47
N ILE A 36 11.79 18.76 -19.61
CA ILE A 36 10.48 18.27 -20.04
C ILE A 36 9.72 19.37 -20.77
N ALA A 37 9.68 20.59 -20.23
CA ALA A 37 9.03 21.72 -20.87
C ALA A 37 9.63 22.02 -22.26
N LYS A 38 10.97 21.95 -22.40
CA LYS A 38 11.67 22.12 -23.68
C LYS A 38 11.28 21.04 -24.70
N LEU A 39 11.18 19.79 -24.27
CA LEU A 39 10.72 18.68 -25.11
C LEU A 39 9.27 18.90 -25.55
N LEU A 40 8.37 19.21 -24.62
CA LEU A 40 6.96 19.44 -24.90
C LEU A 40 6.74 20.63 -25.86
N ARG A 41 7.50 21.72 -25.72
CA ARG A 41 7.48 22.84 -26.69
C ARG A 41 7.92 22.40 -28.08
N THR A 42 8.91 21.51 -28.16
CA THR A 42 9.38 20.97 -29.45
C THR A 42 8.30 20.12 -30.11
N ILE A 43 7.65 19.23 -29.34
CA ILE A 43 6.53 18.40 -29.81
C ILE A 43 5.37 19.30 -30.25
N ALA A 44 4.98 20.29 -29.42
CA ALA A 44 3.91 21.22 -29.75
C ALA A 44 4.16 21.96 -31.07
N ARG A 45 5.39 22.41 -31.30
CA ARG A 45 5.77 23.06 -32.56
C ARG A 45 5.69 22.11 -33.77
N LEU A 46 6.15 20.86 -33.63
CA LEU A 46 6.13 19.87 -34.72
C LEU A 46 4.71 19.43 -35.08
N GLU A 47 3.85 19.29 -34.08
CA GLU A 47 2.44 18.87 -34.24
C GLU A 47 1.50 20.03 -34.65
N GLY A 48 2.03 21.26 -34.70
CA GLY A 48 1.27 22.47 -35.01
C GLY A 48 0.29 22.87 -33.91
N ILE A 49 0.61 22.54 -32.66
CA ILE A 49 -0.17 22.88 -31.46
C ILE A 49 0.20 24.31 -31.05
N GLY A 50 -0.72 25.26 -31.25
CA GLY A 50 -0.56 26.66 -30.85
C GLY A 50 -1.19 26.98 -29.50
N GLY A 51 -1.07 28.21 -29.01
CA GLY A 51 -1.77 28.69 -27.81
C GLY A 51 -0.83 29.17 -26.69
N ASP A 52 -1.33 29.13 -25.45
CA ASP A 52 -0.61 29.63 -24.29
C ASP A 52 0.49 28.67 -23.82
N LEU A 53 1.75 29.08 -24.00
CA LEU A 53 2.93 28.29 -23.64
C LEU A 53 3.09 28.07 -22.13
N THR A 54 2.43 28.87 -21.29
CA THR A 54 2.45 28.66 -19.83
C THR A 54 1.80 27.35 -19.42
N VAL A 55 0.88 26.83 -20.22
CA VAL A 55 0.24 25.50 -20.03
C VAL A 55 1.30 24.39 -20.07
N ILE A 56 2.28 24.48 -20.96
CA ILE A 56 3.35 23.48 -21.11
C ILE A 56 4.24 23.46 -19.86
N ASP A 57 4.56 24.64 -19.32
CA ASP A 57 5.37 24.75 -18.10
C ASP A 57 4.64 24.18 -16.88
N ILE A 58 3.31 24.35 -16.82
CA ILE A 58 2.47 23.76 -15.76
C ILE A 58 2.45 22.23 -15.88
N ILE A 59 2.25 21.66 -17.08
CA ILE A 59 2.28 20.21 -17.30
C ILE A 59 3.64 19.62 -16.91
N ALA A 60 4.73 20.27 -17.30
CA ALA A 60 6.08 19.84 -16.96
C ALA A 60 6.38 19.91 -15.44
N GLY A 61 5.72 20.81 -14.71
CA GLY A 61 5.79 20.87 -13.25
C GLY A 61 5.00 19.74 -12.57
N MET A 62 3.87 19.31 -13.14
CA MET A 62 2.97 18.31 -12.55
C MET A 62 3.44 16.87 -12.71
N CYS A 63 4.28 16.57 -13.70
CA CYS A 63 4.62 15.19 -14.08
C CYS A 63 5.71 14.51 -13.21
N ASP A 64 6.23 15.17 -12.16
CA ASP A 64 7.25 14.65 -11.21
C ASP A 64 8.44 13.91 -11.88
N GLY A 65 8.86 14.41 -13.05
CA GLY A 65 9.97 13.86 -13.82
C GLY A 65 9.63 12.68 -14.75
N ASP A 66 8.35 12.30 -14.88
CA ASP A 66 7.87 11.30 -15.85
C ASP A 66 7.51 11.95 -17.19
N VAL A 67 8.40 11.77 -18.17
CA VAL A 67 8.26 12.30 -19.54
C VAL A 67 7.06 11.69 -20.27
N ARG A 68 6.78 10.40 -20.06
CA ARG A 68 5.68 9.72 -20.76
C ARG A 68 4.34 10.28 -20.31
N SER A 69 4.19 10.46 -19.00
CA SER A 69 3.00 11.08 -18.41
C SER A 69 2.80 12.49 -18.95
N ALA A 70 3.87 13.29 -19.03
CA ALA A 70 3.81 14.65 -19.56
C ALA A 70 3.37 14.73 -21.04
N ILE A 71 3.85 13.80 -21.88
CA ILE A 71 3.45 13.72 -23.30
C ILE A 71 1.98 13.33 -23.43
N ASN A 72 1.52 12.35 -22.65
CA ASN A 72 0.11 11.93 -22.66
C ASN A 72 -0.82 13.06 -22.20
N ASP A 73 -0.39 13.83 -21.20
CA ASP A 73 -1.16 14.97 -20.71
C ASP A 73 -1.24 16.08 -21.76
N LEU A 74 -0.13 16.40 -22.45
CA LEU A 74 -0.14 17.30 -23.60
C LEU A 74 -1.09 16.79 -24.71
N GLN A 75 -1.00 15.51 -25.06
CA GLN A 75 -1.86 14.89 -26.07
C GLN A 75 -3.35 14.98 -25.71
N SER A 76 -3.68 14.84 -24.42
CA SER A 76 -5.06 14.86 -23.94
C SER A 76 -5.75 16.22 -24.13
N ILE A 77 -4.99 17.31 -24.03
CA ILE A 77 -5.52 18.67 -24.22
C ILE A 77 -5.31 19.20 -25.63
N SER A 78 -4.40 18.63 -26.40
CA SER A 78 -4.05 19.13 -27.73
C SER A 78 -4.98 18.64 -28.85
N HIS A 79 -6.17 18.12 -28.53
CA HIS A 79 -7.09 17.57 -29.53
C HIS A 79 -7.52 18.60 -30.59
N GLU A 80 -7.73 19.86 -30.19
CA GLU A 80 -8.09 20.97 -31.07
C GLU A 80 -6.87 21.77 -31.57
N LYS A 81 -5.65 21.27 -31.37
CA LYS A 81 -4.37 21.95 -31.70
C LYS A 81 -4.23 23.37 -31.11
N ARG A 82 -4.99 23.68 -30.06
CA ARG A 82 -4.89 24.95 -29.31
C ARG A 82 -4.81 24.67 -27.81
N LEU A 83 -3.83 25.28 -27.16
CA LEU A 83 -3.64 25.24 -25.72
C LEU A 83 -4.30 26.48 -25.09
N ASP A 84 -5.26 26.24 -24.21
CA ASP A 84 -5.87 27.27 -23.36
C ASP A 84 -5.74 26.86 -21.88
N LYS A 85 -5.56 27.82 -20.99
CA LYS A 85 -5.47 27.60 -19.54
C LYS A 85 -6.72 26.91 -18.99
N THR A 86 -7.88 27.16 -19.59
CA THR A 86 -9.14 26.50 -19.18
C THR A 86 -9.08 24.97 -19.38
N MET A 87 -8.29 24.48 -20.34
CA MET A 87 -8.13 23.06 -20.63
C MET A 87 -7.28 22.31 -19.59
N LEU A 88 -6.49 23.03 -18.78
CA LEU A 88 -5.78 22.44 -17.63
C LEU A 88 -6.75 21.81 -16.63
N SER A 89 -8.00 22.28 -16.55
CA SER A 89 -9.04 21.63 -15.73
C SER A 89 -9.42 20.23 -16.21
N ARG A 90 -9.17 19.92 -17.50
CA ARG A 90 -9.43 18.59 -18.11
C ARG A 90 -8.27 17.61 -17.87
N ILE A 91 -7.05 18.12 -17.72
CA ILE A 91 -5.93 17.36 -17.15
C ILE A 91 -6.22 17.32 -15.66
N GLY A 92 -7.04 16.35 -15.24
CA GLY A 92 -7.37 16.16 -13.83
C GLY A 92 -6.08 16.31 -13.02
N TYR A 93 -6.05 17.32 -12.15
CA TYR A 93 -4.89 17.66 -11.32
C TYR A 93 -4.43 16.35 -10.68
N ARG A 94 -3.30 15.81 -11.13
CA ARG A 94 -2.80 14.51 -10.65
C ARG A 94 -2.11 14.64 -9.31
N ASP A 95 -2.77 15.35 -8.41
CA ASP A 95 -2.46 15.35 -7.01
C ASP A 95 -3.64 14.76 -6.26
N ARG A 96 -4.01 13.51 -6.62
CA ARG A 96 -5.05 12.72 -5.94
C ARG A 96 -4.88 12.80 -4.42
N VAL A 97 -3.64 12.84 -3.98
CA VAL A 97 -3.27 12.98 -2.58
C VAL A 97 -3.70 14.34 -2.02
N GLN A 98 -3.35 15.47 -2.66
CA GLN A 98 -3.84 16.80 -2.24
C GLN A 98 -5.36 16.94 -2.34
N GLU A 99 -5.97 16.36 -3.37
CA GLU A 99 -7.42 16.35 -3.58
C GLU A 99 -8.13 15.61 -2.43
N ILE A 100 -7.65 14.44 -2.04
CA ILE A 100 -8.19 13.68 -0.90
C ILE A 100 -7.98 14.43 0.40
N PHE A 101 -6.82 15.05 0.64
CA PHE A 101 -6.62 15.87 1.84
C PHE A 101 -7.62 17.03 1.94
N SER A 102 -7.87 17.70 0.82
CA SER A 102 -8.88 18.77 0.76
C SER A 102 -10.31 18.23 0.92
N GLY A 103 -10.62 17.07 0.32
CA GLY A 103 -11.91 16.40 0.44
C GLY A 103 -12.22 15.96 1.86
N VAL A 104 -11.28 15.28 2.52
CA VAL A 104 -11.40 14.85 3.92
C VAL A 104 -11.59 16.05 4.83
N ARG A 105 -10.85 17.15 4.59
CA ARG A 105 -11.07 18.43 5.28
C ARG A 105 -12.49 18.94 5.08
N SER A 106 -12.98 18.98 3.84
CA SER A 106 -14.33 19.45 3.53
C SER A 106 -15.41 18.59 4.19
N ILE A 107 -15.24 17.27 4.21
CA ILE A 107 -16.15 16.31 4.87
C ILE A 107 -16.19 16.57 6.38
N LEU A 108 -15.02 16.63 7.04
CA LEU A 108 -14.95 16.77 8.50
C LEU A 108 -15.39 18.16 8.98
N LYS A 109 -15.20 19.20 8.15
CA LYS A 109 -15.69 20.56 8.44
C LYS A 109 -17.12 20.84 7.97
N ALA A 110 -17.76 19.92 7.25
CA ALA A 110 -19.09 20.14 6.71
C ALA A 110 -20.12 20.42 7.81
N ARG A 111 -21.01 21.40 7.56
CA ARG A 111 -22.08 21.81 8.48
C ARG A 111 -23.29 20.90 8.48
N ASN A 112 -23.47 20.15 7.40
CA ASN A 112 -24.61 19.26 7.24
C ASN A 112 -24.21 18.00 6.48
N MET A 113 -25.03 16.96 6.64
CA MET A 113 -24.85 15.65 6.03
C MET A 113 -24.79 15.71 4.49
N ARG A 114 -25.61 16.56 3.86
CA ARG A 114 -25.73 16.64 2.39
C ARG A 114 -24.43 17.15 1.75
N ILE A 115 -23.81 18.16 2.33
CA ILE A 115 -22.53 18.70 1.87
C ILE A 115 -21.45 17.64 1.99
N ALA A 116 -21.31 17.01 3.17
CA ALA A 116 -20.33 15.96 3.39
C ALA A 116 -20.44 14.81 2.39
N ILE A 117 -21.65 14.34 2.12
CA ILE A 117 -21.89 13.27 1.12
C ILE A 117 -21.52 13.73 -0.29
N LYS A 118 -21.86 14.97 -0.65
CA LYS A 118 -21.54 15.52 -1.98
C LYS A 118 -20.03 15.66 -2.19
N GLU A 119 -19.32 16.15 -1.18
CA GLU A 119 -17.85 16.27 -1.20
C GLU A 119 -17.22 14.89 -1.33
N ALA A 120 -17.66 13.91 -0.55
CA ALA A 120 -17.14 12.56 -0.63
C ALA A 120 -17.40 11.88 -1.97
N ARG A 121 -18.52 12.15 -2.64
CA ARG A 121 -18.80 11.62 -3.99
C ARG A 121 -17.92 12.21 -5.08
N GLN A 122 -17.32 13.39 -4.85
CA GLN A 122 -16.38 14.00 -5.78
C GLN A 122 -14.99 13.38 -5.66
N LEU A 123 -14.71 12.67 -4.55
CA LEU A 123 -13.43 12.00 -4.36
C LEU A 123 -13.38 10.71 -5.18
N ASP A 124 -12.32 10.55 -5.96
CA ASP A 124 -11.97 9.32 -6.67
C ASP A 124 -11.35 8.28 -5.71
N GLU A 125 -12.03 8.00 -4.60
CA GLU A 125 -11.59 7.04 -3.59
C GLU A 125 -12.68 6.01 -3.28
N SER A 126 -12.25 4.76 -3.10
CA SER A 126 -13.19 3.69 -2.75
C SER A 126 -13.71 3.88 -1.31
N PRO A 127 -14.95 3.46 -0.99
CA PRO A 127 -15.46 3.52 0.38
C PRO A 127 -14.58 2.79 1.40
N GLU A 128 -13.86 1.75 0.96
CA GLU A 128 -12.95 0.97 1.79
C GLU A 128 -11.67 1.73 2.15
N THR A 129 -11.18 2.59 1.26
CA THR A 129 -10.04 3.45 1.51
C THR A 129 -10.48 4.72 2.25
N LEU A 130 -11.59 5.33 1.84
CA LEU A 130 -12.10 6.58 2.40
C LEU A 130 -12.40 6.47 3.91
N ILE A 131 -12.93 5.34 4.38
CA ILE A 131 -13.19 5.15 5.81
C ILE A 131 -11.91 5.26 6.65
N LEU A 132 -10.76 4.81 6.11
CA LEU A 132 -9.46 4.87 6.79
C LEU A 132 -8.90 6.30 6.82
N TRP A 133 -9.16 7.07 5.76
CA TRP A 133 -8.87 8.50 5.72
C TRP A 133 -9.65 9.26 6.78
N ILE A 134 -10.93 8.97 6.93
CA ILE A 134 -11.76 9.62 7.94
C ILE A 134 -11.33 9.18 9.35
N ASP A 135 -11.12 7.88 9.59
CA ASP A 135 -10.66 7.31 10.87
C ASP A 135 -9.39 7.96 11.42
N GLU A 136 -8.36 8.11 10.57
CA GLU A 136 -7.08 8.71 10.96
C GLU A 136 -7.23 10.19 11.35
N ASN A 137 -8.17 10.90 10.73
CA ASN A 137 -8.26 12.35 10.78
C ASN A 137 -9.36 12.90 11.69
N VAL A 138 -10.36 12.09 12.05
CA VAL A 138 -11.36 12.43 13.07
C VAL A 138 -10.73 12.91 14.38
N PRO A 139 -9.74 12.23 14.98
CA PRO A 139 -9.17 12.68 16.25
C PRO A 139 -8.31 13.94 16.13
N LEU A 140 -7.87 14.29 14.92
CA LEU A 140 -7.12 15.51 14.64
C LEU A 140 -8.03 16.73 14.56
N GLU A 141 -9.22 16.56 13.97
CA GLU A 141 -10.20 17.65 13.83
C GLU A 141 -11.10 17.78 15.06
N TYR A 142 -11.65 16.68 15.57
CA TYR A 142 -12.67 16.71 16.63
C TYR A 142 -11.98 16.70 17.99
N GLN A 143 -11.86 17.88 18.61
CA GLN A 143 -11.15 18.05 19.88
C GLN A 143 -11.97 17.61 21.09
N ASN A 144 -13.31 17.65 21.03
CA ASN A 144 -14.17 17.13 22.10
C ASN A 144 -14.24 15.59 22.05
N SER A 145 -14.11 14.94 23.20
CA SER A 145 -14.23 13.48 23.34
C SER A 145 -15.61 12.94 22.95
N ASP A 146 -16.69 13.66 23.25
CA ASP A 146 -18.05 13.21 22.96
C ASP A 146 -18.35 13.25 21.46
N ASP A 147 -17.83 14.27 20.77
CA ASP A 147 -17.92 14.39 19.31
C ASP A 147 -17.14 13.26 18.63
N ARG A 148 -15.92 12.95 19.11
CA ARG A 148 -15.13 11.80 18.63
C ARG A 148 -15.86 10.49 18.85
N LYS A 149 -16.43 10.28 20.03
CA LYS A 149 -17.19 9.07 20.36
C LYS A 149 -18.32 8.85 19.35
N ARG A 150 -19.17 9.87 19.13
CA ARG A 150 -20.27 9.79 18.16
C ARG A 150 -19.76 9.58 16.73
N ALA A 151 -18.67 10.22 16.34
CA ALA A 151 -18.05 10.00 15.03
C ALA A 151 -17.61 8.54 14.85
N TYR A 152 -16.97 7.94 15.86
CA TYR A 152 -16.57 6.54 15.84
C TYR A 152 -17.74 5.57 15.88
N GLU A 153 -18.87 5.92 16.51
CA GLU A 153 -20.10 5.12 16.43
C GLU A 153 -20.63 5.05 14.98
N PHE A 154 -20.60 6.17 14.25
CA PHE A 154 -20.94 6.19 12.82
C PHE A 154 -19.95 5.40 11.97
N LEU A 155 -18.65 5.58 12.18
CA LEU A 155 -17.60 4.81 11.47
C LEU A 155 -17.70 3.32 11.73
N SER A 156 -17.94 2.92 12.98
CA SER A 156 -18.16 1.53 13.37
C SER A 156 -19.32 0.92 12.59
N ARG A 157 -20.47 1.61 12.52
CA ARG A 157 -21.62 1.16 11.72
C ARG A 157 -21.29 1.10 10.22
N ALA A 158 -20.57 2.07 9.68
CA ALA A 158 -20.12 2.05 8.29
C ALA A 158 -19.23 0.83 7.98
N SER A 159 -18.29 0.50 8.87
CA SER A 159 -17.41 -0.66 8.75
C SER A 159 -18.19 -1.99 8.70
N VAL A 160 -19.31 -2.09 9.43
CA VAL A 160 -20.18 -3.27 9.38
C VAL A 160 -20.81 -3.43 7.99
N PHE A 161 -21.22 -2.33 7.35
CA PHE A 161 -21.73 -2.37 5.98
C PHE A 161 -20.64 -2.77 4.99
N LEU A 162 -19.43 -2.23 5.10
CA LEU A 162 -18.29 -2.63 4.26
C LEU A 162 -17.98 -4.13 4.43
N GLY A 163 -17.94 -4.62 5.67
CA GLY A 163 -17.72 -6.04 5.96
C GLY A 163 -18.84 -6.96 5.44
N ARG A 164 -20.08 -6.46 5.36
CA ARG A 164 -21.21 -7.17 4.74
C ARG A 164 -21.10 -7.16 3.22
N THR A 165 -20.68 -6.04 2.61
CA THR A 165 -20.39 -5.97 1.18
C THR A 165 -19.35 -7.01 0.80
N TRP A 166 -18.21 -7.06 1.52
CA TRP A 166 -17.15 -8.03 1.24
C TRP A 166 -17.64 -9.48 1.31
N ARG A 167 -18.45 -9.81 2.33
CA ARG A 167 -18.97 -11.18 2.51
C ARG A 167 -20.02 -11.58 1.48
N ARG A 168 -20.88 -10.65 1.05
CA ARG A 168 -22.01 -10.95 0.15
C ARG A 168 -21.76 -10.56 -1.30
N GLN A 169 -20.66 -9.86 -1.57
CA GLN A 169 -20.36 -9.23 -2.86
C GLN A 169 -21.49 -8.29 -3.35
N TYR A 170 -22.27 -7.73 -2.43
CA TYR A 170 -23.40 -6.85 -2.73
C TYR A 170 -22.99 -5.38 -2.50
N TYR A 171 -22.58 -4.72 -3.58
CA TYR A 171 -22.04 -3.35 -3.58
C TYR A 171 -23.11 -2.26 -3.32
N GLY A 172 -24.40 -2.58 -3.39
CA GLY A 172 -25.47 -1.64 -3.00
C GLY A 172 -25.35 -1.15 -1.56
N LEU A 173 -24.72 -1.93 -0.68
CA LEU A 173 -24.47 -1.54 0.72
C LEU A 173 -23.44 -0.42 0.86
N TRP A 174 -22.63 -0.14 -0.18
CA TRP A 174 -21.68 0.97 -0.16
C TRP A 174 -22.36 2.31 0.02
N ARG A 175 -23.59 2.49 -0.49
CA ARG A 175 -24.35 3.73 -0.27
C ARG A 175 -24.54 4.02 1.22
N TYR A 176 -24.91 3.00 2.00
CA TYR A 176 -25.10 3.13 3.44
C TYR A 176 -23.79 3.36 4.18
N ALA A 177 -22.74 2.63 3.81
CA ALA A 177 -21.41 2.82 4.38
C ALA A 177 -20.91 4.25 4.12
N HIS A 178 -21.04 4.72 2.88
CA HIS A 178 -20.60 6.04 2.45
C HIS A 178 -21.36 7.16 3.16
N GLU A 179 -22.69 7.08 3.24
CA GLU A 179 -23.52 8.06 3.95
C GLU A 179 -23.18 8.12 5.45
N LEU A 180 -22.93 6.99 6.10
CA LEU A 180 -22.57 6.92 7.52
C LEU A 180 -21.15 7.45 7.79
N MET A 181 -20.16 7.01 7.02
CA MET A 181 -18.76 7.39 7.25
C MET A 181 -18.49 8.87 6.91
N THR A 182 -19.28 9.48 6.03
CA THR A 182 -19.10 10.88 5.61
C THR A 182 -20.09 11.79 6.34
N GLY A 183 -21.36 11.69 5.97
CA GLY A 183 -22.46 12.49 6.48
C GLY A 183 -22.73 12.28 7.97
N GLY A 184 -22.75 11.02 8.42
CA GLY A 184 -22.92 10.68 9.83
C GLY A 184 -21.79 11.24 10.71
N VAL A 185 -20.53 11.09 10.27
CA VAL A 185 -19.38 11.68 10.94
C VAL A 185 -19.42 13.21 10.94
N ALA A 186 -19.83 13.84 9.84
CA ALA A 186 -19.92 15.28 9.74
C ALA A 186 -20.93 15.88 10.72
N VAL A 187 -22.07 15.23 10.96
CA VAL A 187 -23.10 15.68 11.93
C VAL A 187 -22.85 15.21 13.36
N ALA A 188 -21.80 14.41 13.59
CA ALA A 188 -21.47 13.94 14.93
C ALA A 188 -20.95 15.05 15.84
N LYS A 189 -20.35 16.11 15.28
CA LYS A 189 -19.86 17.27 16.04
C LYS A 189 -21.00 18.20 16.45
N MET A 190 -20.97 18.68 17.69
CA MET A 190 -21.96 19.65 18.19
C MET A 190 -21.63 21.09 17.78
N HIS A 191 -20.35 21.37 17.54
CA HIS A 191 -19.86 22.70 17.19
C HIS A 191 -18.86 22.61 16.03
N GLU A 192 -18.66 23.73 15.34
CA GLU A 192 -17.60 23.84 14.33
C GLU A 192 -16.24 24.01 14.99
N TYR A 193 -15.30 23.13 14.63
CA TYR A 193 -13.90 23.28 15.00
C TYR A 193 -13.24 24.32 14.09
N ARG A 194 -12.78 25.42 14.71
CA ARG A 194 -12.05 26.48 14.03
C ARG A 194 -10.56 26.27 14.29
N GLY A 195 -9.76 26.30 13.24
CA GLY A 195 -8.32 26.09 13.34
C GLY A 195 -7.72 25.45 12.09
N PHE A 196 -6.39 25.47 12.06
CA PHE A 196 -5.61 24.74 11.08
C PHE A 196 -5.36 23.32 11.60
N THR A 197 -5.86 22.33 10.86
CA THR A 197 -5.60 20.92 11.11
C THR A 197 -4.78 20.37 9.96
N GLN A 198 -3.63 19.77 10.29
CA GLN A 198 -2.84 19.04 9.33
C GLN A 198 -3.38 17.62 9.22
N TYR A 199 -4.00 17.32 8.08
CA TYR A 199 -4.52 15.99 7.78
C TYR A 199 -3.40 15.05 7.38
N ASN A 200 -3.50 13.80 7.82
CA ASN A 200 -2.48 12.77 7.63
C ASN A 200 -3.00 11.63 6.76
N PHE A 201 -2.09 11.02 6.00
CA PHE A 201 -2.35 9.76 5.31
C PHE A 201 -2.62 8.63 6.34
N PRO A 202 -3.54 7.68 6.06
CA PRO A 202 -3.89 6.62 7.00
C PRO A 202 -2.67 5.79 7.41
N ARG A 203 -2.31 5.85 8.70
CA ARG A 203 -1.16 5.10 9.21
C ARG A 203 -1.39 3.60 9.11
N TRP A 204 -2.64 3.17 9.19
CA TRP A 204 -3.01 1.76 9.05
C TRP A 204 -2.61 1.20 7.69
N LEU A 205 -2.86 1.90 6.58
CA LEU A 205 -2.45 1.48 5.23
C LEU A 205 -0.94 1.33 5.14
N ARG A 206 -0.20 2.32 5.67
CA ARG A 206 1.27 2.28 5.71
C ARG A 206 1.78 1.08 6.51
N LYS A 207 1.20 0.82 7.69
CA LYS A 207 1.55 -0.33 8.55
C LYS A 207 1.21 -1.67 7.89
N MET A 208 0.05 -1.78 7.24
CA MET A 208 -0.38 -3.02 6.59
C MET A 208 0.45 -3.33 5.35
N SER A 209 0.84 -2.31 4.59
CA SER A 209 1.76 -2.43 3.47
C SER A 209 3.15 -2.88 3.93
N ALA A 210 3.75 -2.18 4.90
CA ALA A 210 5.08 -2.49 5.42
C ALA A 210 5.16 -3.91 6.02
N SER A 211 4.12 -4.35 6.74
CA SER A 211 4.07 -5.68 7.36
C SER A 211 3.61 -6.80 6.43
N LYS A 212 3.25 -6.52 5.16
CA LYS A 212 2.65 -7.50 4.24
C LYS A 212 3.52 -8.74 4.08
N TYR A 213 4.80 -8.55 3.77
CA TYR A 213 5.75 -9.64 3.59
C TYR A 213 5.94 -10.47 4.86
N GLN A 214 6.13 -9.79 6.00
CA GLN A 214 6.30 -10.45 7.29
C GLN A 214 5.08 -11.28 7.69
N ARG A 215 3.87 -10.73 7.53
CA ARG A 215 2.62 -11.45 7.82
C ARG A 215 2.41 -12.64 6.91
N TYR A 216 2.74 -12.49 5.63
CA TYR A 216 2.70 -13.60 4.67
C TYR A 216 3.63 -14.74 5.10
N MET A 217 4.87 -14.43 5.44
CA MET A 217 5.85 -15.43 5.88
C MET A 217 5.45 -16.09 7.21
N GLN A 218 4.99 -15.33 8.19
CA GLN A 218 4.48 -15.89 9.44
C GLN A 218 3.28 -16.81 9.23
N MET A 219 2.42 -16.52 8.25
CA MET A 219 1.31 -17.40 7.89
C MET A 219 1.79 -18.70 7.23
N GLN A 220 2.81 -18.64 6.37
CA GLN A 220 3.42 -19.85 5.78
C GLN A 220 4.02 -20.76 6.86
N ILE A 221 4.78 -20.19 7.79
CA ILE A 221 5.33 -20.91 8.95
C ILE A 221 4.20 -21.53 9.77
N ALA A 222 3.16 -20.74 10.08
CA ALA A 222 2.02 -21.23 10.86
C ALA A 222 1.25 -22.36 10.15
N GLN A 223 1.18 -22.36 8.81
CA GLN A 223 0.57 -23.47 8.06
C GLN A 223 1.41 -24.75 8.19
N LYS A 224 2.74 -24.66 8.02
CA LYS A 224 3.65 -25.81 8.20
C LYS A 224 3.61 -26.36 9.62
N MET A 225 3.64 -25.47 10.61
CA MET A 225 3.46 -25.82 12.02
C MET A 225 2.10 -26.48 12.27
N GLY A 226 1.02 -25.93 11.70
CA GLY A 226 -0.32 -26.47 11.84
C GLY A 226 -0.45 -27.89 11.33
N SER A 227 0.12 -28.17 10.14
CA SER A 227 0.17 -29.51 9.56
C SER A 227 0.91 -30.51 10.46
N HIS A 228 2.06 -30.10 11.02
CA HIS A 228 2.86 -30.97 11.90
C HIS A 228 2.24 -31.16 13.30
N MET A 229 1.50 -30.18 13.80
CA MET A 229 0.84 -30.22 15.10
C MET A 229 -0.63 -30.68 15.04
N HIS A 230 -1.12 -31.06 13.85
CA HIS A 230 -2.51 -31.40 13.59
C HIS A 230 -3.52 -30.35 14.08
N CYS A 231 -3.22 -29.07 13.84
CA CYS A 231 -4.09 -27.97 14.23
C CYS A 231 -4.27 -26.94 13.11
N SER A 232 -5.30 -26.09 13.23
CA SER A 232 -5.56 -25.06 12.23
C SER A 232 -4.42 -24.02 12.19
N GLY A 233 -4.14 -23.47 11.00
CA GLY A 233 -3.11 -22.44 10.83
C GLY A 233 -3.32 -21.22 11.73
N LYS A 234 -4.57 -20.86 12.05
CA LYS A 234 -4.87 -19.80 13.03
C LYS A 234 -4.40 -20.15 14.44
N LYS A 235 -4.62 -21.40 14.88
CA LYS A 235 -4.17 -21.87 16.20
C LYS A 235 -2.64 -21.96 16.26
N ALA A 236 -2.02 -22.49 15.21
CA ALA A 236 -0.56 -22.52 15.08
C ALA A 236 0.07 -21.12 15.06
N PHE A 237 -0.56 -20.16 14.37
CA PHE A 237 -0.10 -18.77 14.34
C PHE A 237 -0.08 -18.13 15.74
N ALA A 238 -1.09 -18.41 16.57
CA ALA A 238 -1.12 -17.94 17.96
C ALA A 238 0.02 -18.55 18.82
N MET A 239 0.53 -19.72 18.44
CA MET A 239 1.64 -20.40 19.10
C MET A 239 3.03 -19.94 18.61
N LEU A 240 3.09 -19.19 17.51
CA LEU A 240 4.35 -18.77 16.87
C LEU A 240 5.31 -18.02 17.82
N PRO A 241 4.86 -17.13 18.74
CA PRO A 241 5.74 -16.51 19.72
C PRO A 241 6.42 -17.51 20.67
N TRP A 242 5.75 -18.60 21.03
CA TRP A 242 6.32 -19.67 21.84
C TRP A 242 7.30 -20.50 21.02
N MET A 243 6.97 -20.78 19.76
CA MET A 243 7.86 -21.49 18.86
C MET A 243 9.19 -20.74 18.68
N LYS A 244 9.16 -19.41 18.54
CA LYS A 244 10.39 -18.58 18.53
C LYS A 244 11.27 -18.76 19.76
N LYS A 245 10.68 -18.96 20.94
CA LYS A 245 11.45 -19.22 22.17
C LYS A 245 12.07 -20.61 22.15
N LEU A 246 11.36 -21.63 21.68
CA LEU A 246 11.86 -23.00 21.58
C LEU A 246 12.99 -23.13 20.55
N PHE A 247 12.89 -22.39 19.44
CA PHE A 247 13.92 -22.32 18.40
C PHE A 247 15.24 -21.65 18.86
N LYS A 248 15.33 -21.19 20.11
CA LYS A 248 16.62 -20.81 20.72
C LYS A 248 17.52 -22.01 21.02
N ASN A 249 16.95 -23.20 21.23
CA ASN A 249 17.71 -24.43 21.37
C ASN A 249 18.05 -24.96 19.98
N GLU A 250 19.34 -25.06 19.67
CA GLU A 250 19.87 -25.39 18.33
C GLU A 250 19.45 -26.79 17.87
N ASP A 251 19.62 -27.80 18.74
CA ASP A 251 19.24 -29.18 18.42
C ASP A 251 17.74 -29.31 18.12
N PHE A 252 16.92 -28.60 18.89
CA PHE A 252 15.48 -28.56 18.67
C PHE A 252 15.15 -27.84 17.35
N ALA A 253 15.79 -26.69 17.10
CA ALA A 253 15.55 -25.88 15.92
C ALA A 253 15.92 -26.65 14.63
N ALA A 254 17.06 -27.33 14.60
CA ALA A 254 17.51 -28.10 13.42
C ALA A 254 16.56 -29.27 13.12
N ARG A 255 16.14 -30.02 14.14
CA ARG A 255 15.17 -31.12 14.00
C ARG A 255 13.81 -30.63 13.51
N MET A 256 13.29 -29.57 14.11
CA MET A 256 11.99 -29.01 13.73
C MET A 256 12.03 -28.32 12.36
N ALA A 257 13.15 -27.68 12.00
CA ALA A 257 13.35 -27.12 10.67
C ALA A 257 13.32 -28.20 9.59
N ALA A 258 13.97 -29.35 9.85
CA ALA A 258 13.96 -30.50 8.95
C ALA A 258 12.56 -31.13 8.84
N SER A 259 11.87 -31.33 9.97
CA SER A 259 10.56 -31.98 10.01
C SER A 259 9.44 -31.13 9.40
N MET A 260 9.47 -29.80 9.61
CA MET A 260 8.50 -28.86 9.05
C MET A 260 8.87 -28.35 7.67
N GLU A 261 10.02 -28.77 7.11
CA GLU A 261 10.56 -28.30 5.84
C GLU A 261 10.62 -26.77 5.74
N LEU A 262 11.17 -26.13 6.79
CA LEU A 262 11.35 -24.68 6.83
C LEU A 262 12.48 -24.26 5.87
N SER A 263 12.21 -23.23 5.08
CA SER A 263 13.21 -22.57 4.25
C SER A 263 14.08 -21.63 5.07
N GLU A 264 15.26 -21.28 4.56
CA GLU A 264 16.17 -20.32 5.19
C GLU A 264 15.49 -18.97 5.51
N ASN A 265 14.66 -18.46 4.58
CA ASN A 265 13.92 -17.20 4.75
C ASN A 265 12.83 -17.27 5.83
N GLU A 266 12.26 -18.45 6.06
CA GLU A 266 11.29 -18.68 7.15
C GLU A 266 12.02 -18.79 8.49
N LEU A 267 13.17 -19.46 8.51
CA LEU A 267 14.03 -19.58 9.69
C LEU A 267 14.58 -18.23 10.15
N SER A 268 14.96 -17.34 9.23
CA SER A 268 15.42 -15.99 9.58
C SER A 268 14.37 -15.14 10.29
N LEU A 269 13.10 -15.57 10.24
CA LEU A 269 12.00 -14.92 10.94
C LEU A 269 11.73 -15.51 12.33
N LEU A 270 12.23 -16.71 12.59
CA LEU A 270 12.15 -17.41 13.87
C LEU A 270 13.41 -17.21 14.71
N VAL A 271 14.57 -17.16 14.04
CA VAL A 271 15.91 -17.05 14.62
C VAL A 271 16.66 -15.96 13.86
N ASP A 272 17.38 -15.09 14.56
CA ASP A 272 18.02 -13.91 13.97
C ASP A 272 19.22 -14.29 13.05
N GLU A 273 20.45 -14.29 13.56
CA GLU A 273 21.66 -14.45 12.72
C GLU A 273 21.99 -15.90 12.36
N ARG A 274 21.38 -16.87 13.04
CA ARG A 274 21.74 -18.31 13.02
C ARG A 274 20.88 -19.16 12.09
N ALA A 275 20.01 -18.54 11.30
CA ALA A 275 19.10 -19.25 10.40
C ALA A 275 19.83 -20.15 9.38
N LYS A 276 21.00 -19.71 8.90
CA LYS A 276 21.82 -20.45 7.93
C LYS A 276 22.41 -21.74 8.50
N ASP A 277 22.93 -21.67 9.72
CA ASP A 277 23.57 -22.81 10.37
C ASP A 277 22.54 -23.88 10.72
N ILE A 278 21.41 -23.45 11.31
CA ILE A 278 20.27 -24.33 11.63
C ILE A 278 19.69 -24.97 10.37
N TYR A 279 19.61 -24.24 9.26
CA TYR A 279 19.15 -24.79 7.99
C TYR A 279 20.10 -25.87 7.46
N ARG A 280 21.42 -25.63 7.52
CA ARG A 280 22.44 -26.61 7.10
C ARG A 280 22.38 -27.88 7.95
N GLU A 281 22.30 -27.73 9.27
CA GLU A 281 22.18 -28.85 10.21
C GLU A 281 20.89 -29.66 9.97
N GLY A 282 19.76 -28.98 9.76
CA GLY A 282 18.50 -29.63 9.42
C GLY A 282 18.57 -30.43 8.11
N MET A 283 19.27 -29.91 7.09
CA MET A 283 19.47 -30.62 5.82
C MET A 283 20.36 -31.86 5.97
N GLU A 284 21.40 -31.79 6.80
CA GLU A 284 22.26 -32.95 7.10
C GLU A 284 21.50 -34.03 7.89
N LEU A 285 20.65 -33.64 8.86
CA LEU A 285 19.75 -34.57 9.55
C LEU A 285 18.79 -35.26 8.59
N LYS A 286 18.17 -34.51 7.66
CA LYS A 286 17.26 -35.07 6.65
C LYS A 286 17.96 -36.05 5.70
N LYS A 287 19.25 -35.85 5.39
CA LYS A 287 20.04 -36.80 4.60
C LYS A 287 20.36 -38.07 5.39
N ARG A 288 20.71 -37.94 6.68
CA ARG A 288 20.99 -39.07 7.57
C ARG A 288 19.76 -39.96 7.76
N ASP A 289 18.59 -39.36 7.98
CA ASP A 289 17.33 -40.10 8.12
C ASP A 289 16.93 -40.82 6.83
N LYS A 290 17.22 -40.24 5.66
CA LYS A 290 17.01 -40.94 4.37
C LYS A 290 17.99 -42.10 4.17
N GLN A 291 19.23 -41.97 4.63
CA GLN A 291 20.22 -43.02 4.56
C GLN A 291 19.89 -44.17 5.52
N SER A 292 19.49 -43.90 6.77
CA SER A 292 19.11 -44.94 7.73
C SER A 292 17.91 -45.76 7.24
N VAL A 293 16.87 -45.10 6.71
CA VAL A 293 15.72 -45.82 6.12
C VAL A 293 16.13 -46.69 4.94
N LEU A 294 17.10 -46.27 4.12
CA LEU A 294 17.64 -47.10 3.01
C LEU A 294 18.45 -48.32 3.49
N PHE A 295 19.06 -48.26 4.67
CA PHE A 295 19.81 -49.36 5.27
C PHE A 295 18.93 -50.36 6.04
N ASP A 296 17.76 -49.94 6.52
CA ASP A 296 16.78 -50.81 7.22
C ASP A 296 15.91 -51.68 6.29
N PHE A 297 16.06 -51.55 4.95
CA PHE A 297 15.35 -52.35 3.94
C PHE A 297 16.18 -53.51 3.36
N LYS A 298 17.23 -53.97 4.05
CA LYS A 298 18.02 -55.16 3.66
C LYS A 298 17.85 -56.31 4.63
#